data_AF-A0A2E3SAE4-F1
#
_entry.id   AF-A0A2E3SAE4-F1
#
_cell.length_a   1.000
_cell.length_b   1.000
_cell.length_c   1.000
_cell.angle_alpha   90.00
_cell.angle_beta   90.00
_cell.angle_gamma   90.00
#
_symmetry.space_group_name_H-M   'P 1'
#
loop_
_entity.id
_entity.type
_entity.pdbx_description
1 polymer ?
#
loop_
_entity_poly.entity_id
_entity_poly.type
_entity_poly.pdbx_seq_one_letter_code
_entity_poly.pdbx_strand_id
1 'polypeptide(L)'
;MLLAILLCWPIVSCGQEEPTEAPKKPDLVLVFTKTAGYRHQSIEKGVKTLRELGRNNNFIALQTESGDDFNADNLKNYQLVVFLNTTMDVLDDDQQRAFENYIKSGGSFLGIHAAADTEYEWPWYGKLVGGYFNGHPNNPNVRKATIEVLDKSHPSTAHLPDQWVRSDEWYNYKELNPNMNVLMNLDEDSYEGGTNGDNHPIAWYHEFDGGRAYYTGGGHTDESFDEPEFRKHLLGAIEWCLGR
;
A
#
# COMPACT_ATOMS: atom_id res chain seq x y z
N MET A 1 -36.32 70.55 -32.20
CA MET A 1 -36.34 69.32 -31.37
C MET A 1 -35.84 68.19 -32.26
N LEU A 2 -34.53 67.89 -32.25
CA LEU A 2 -33.94 66.79 -33.02
C LEU A 2 -33.63 65.65 -32.04
N LEU A 3 -34.22 64.48 -32.31
CA LEU A 3 -33.99 63.24 -31.55
C LEU A 3 -32.77 62.53 -32.14
N ALA A 4 -31.74 62.28 -31.34
CA ALA A 4 -30.61 61.43 -31.70
C ALA A 4 -30.88 60.00 -31.17
N ILE A 5 -30.94 59.02 -32.06
CA ILE A 5 -31.07 57.59 -31.72
C ILE A 5 -29.67 56.98 -31.70
N LEU A 6 -29.20 56.59 -30.51
CA LEU A 6 -27.98 55.80 -30.33
C LEU A 6 -28.29 54.32 -30.60
N LEU A 7 -27.66 53.77 -31.63
CA LEU A 7 -27.64 52.33 -31.91
C LEU A 7 -26.46 51.69 -31.16
N CYS A 8 -26.77 50.92 -30.12
CA CYS A 8 -25.81 50.00 -29.50
C CYS A 8 -25.79 48.69 -30.29
N TRP A 9 -24.65 48.35 -30.90
CA TRP A 9 -24.39 47.02 -31.44
C TRP A 9 -23.85 46.12 -30.30
N PRO A 10 -24.37 44.89 -30.13
CA PRO A 10 -23.79 43.95 -29.18
C PRO A 10 -22.46 43.42 -29.73
N ILE A 11 -21.40 43.56 -28.93
CA ILE A 11 -20.12 42.90 -29.18
C ILE A 11 -20.33 41.42 -28.85
N VAL A 12 -20.33 40.57 -29.86
CA VAL A 12 -20.29 39.11 -29.67
C VAL A 12 -18.87 38.77 -29.23
N SER A 13 -18.69 38.54 -27.94
CA SER A 13 -17.45 37.98 -27.40
C SER A 13 -17.37 36.52 -27.81
N CYS A 14 -16.45 36.21 -28.72
CA CYS A 14 -16.10 34.84 -29.07
C CYS A 14 -15.38 34.25 -27.85
N GLY A 15 -16.09 33.47 -27.03
CA GLY A 15 -15.49 32.75 -25.91
C GLY A 15 -14.47 31.76 -26.45
N GLN A 16 -13.19 31.97 -26.13
CA GLN A 16 -12.20 30.91 -26.31
C GLN A 16 -12.55 29.82 -25.30
N GLU A 17 -12.97 28.65 -25.80
CA GLU A 17 -13.03 27.44 -24.97
C GLU A 17 -11.63 27.19 -24.43
N GLU A 18 -11.48 27.21 -23.10
CA GLU A 18 -10.22 26.83 -22.48
C GLU A 18 -9.88 25.39 -22.89
N PRO A 19 -8.60 25.09 -23.17
CA PRO A 19 -8.20 23.74 -23.56
C PRO A 19 -8.58 22.79 -22.42
N THR A 20 -9.50 21.87 -22.69
CA THR A 20 -9.79 20.77 -21.79
C THR A 20 -8.52 19.95 -21.58
N GLU A 21 -8.05 19.91 -20.34
CA GLU A 21 -6.87 19.13 -19.95
C GLU A 21 -7.07 17.69 -20.43
N ALA A 22 -6.12 17.18 -21.22
CA ALA A 22 -6.20 15.82 -21.73
C ALA A 22 -6.33 14.85 -20.55
N PRO A 23 -7.19 13.83 -20.63
CA PRO A 23 -7.43 12.93 -19.50
C PRO A 23 -6.11 12.32 -19.04
N LYS A 24 -5.75 12.57 -17.76
CA LYS A 24 -4.55 12.00 -17.13
C LYS A 24 -4.62 10.48 -17.27
N LYS A 25 -3.58 9.86 -17.82
CA LYS A 25 -3.48 8.40 -17.89
C LYS A 25 -3.57 7.84 -16.45
N PRO A 26 -4.26 6.70 -16.25
CA PRO A 26 -4.36 6.10 -14.92
C PRO A 26 -2.98 5.68 -14.43
N ASP A 27 -2.76 5.80 -13.12
CA ASP A 27 -1.55 5.29 -12.48
C ASP A 27 -1.50 3.77 -12.61
N LEU A 28 -0.29 3.21 -12.80
CA LEU A 28 -0.06 1.77 -12.89
C LEU A 28 0.53 1.25 -11.57
N VAL A 29 -0.05 0.17 -11.07
CA VAL A 29 0.35 -0.54 -9.86
C VAL A 29 0.76 -1.96 -10.21
N LEU A 30 1.99 -2.35 -9.89
CA LEU A 30 2.46 -3.73 -10.03
C LEU A 30 2.22 -4.48 -8.72
N VAL A 31 1.44 -5.56 -8.76
CA VAL A 31 1.16 -6.44 -7.62
C VAL A 31 2.00 -7.69 -7.78
N PHE A 32 3.04 -7.81 -6.95
CA PHE A 32 3.95 -8.93 -6.92
C PHE A 32 3.54 -9.95 -5.86
N THR A 33 3.38 -11.21 -6.26
CA THR A 33 2.86 -12.30 -5.40
C THR A 33 3.73 -13.55 -5.42
N LYS A 34 5.01 -13.43 -5.80
CA LYS A 34 5.94 -14.57 -5.79
C LYS A 34 6.23 -15.02 -4.35
N THR A 35 6.24 -16.32 -4.12
CA THR A 35 6.55 -16.93 -2.82
C THR A 35 7.62 -18.00 -3.02
N ALA A 36 8.68 -17.96 -2.22
CA ALA A 36 9.65 -19.05 -2.09
C ALA A 36 9.51 -19.84 -0.77
N GLY A 37 8.56 -19.44 0.09
CA GLY A 37 8.17 -20.14 1.31
C GLY A 37 6.69 -20.49 1.36
N TYR A 38 6.03 -20.17 2.48
CA TYR A 38 4.59 -20.40 2.64
C TYR A 38 3.80 -19.58 1.61
N ARG A 39 2.75 -20.19 1.04
CA ARG A 39 1.85 -19.53 0.09
C ARG A 39 0.49 -19.32 0.74
N HIS A 40 0.14 -18.07 0.98
CA HIS A 40 -1.15 -17.69 1.54
C HIS A 40 -2.28 -17.94 0.55
N GLN A 41 -3.37 -18.58 1.00
CA GLN A 41 -4.55 -18.83 0.17
C GLN A 41 -5.22 -17.53 -0.31
N SER A 42 -5.05 -16.45 0.45
CA SER A 42 -5.67 -15.16 0.19
C SER A 42 -5.06 -14.34 -0.94
N ILE A 43 -3.93 -14.78 -1.52
CA ILE A 43 -3.24 -14.08 -2.62
C ILE A 43 -4.20 -13.75 -3.77
N GLU A 44 -4.97 -14.73 -4.25
CA GLU A 44 -5.86 -14.55 -5.40
C GLU A 44 -6.97 -13.54 -5.10
N LYS A 45 -7.50 -13.58 -3.89
CA LYS A 45 -8.55 -12.66 -3.44
C LYS A 45 -8.01 -11.25 -3.20
N GLY A 46 -6.80 -11.13 -2.66
CA GLY A 46 -6.10 -9.87 -2.53
C GLY A 46 -5.85 -9.20 -3.88
N VAL A 47 -5.34 -9.95 -4.87
CA VAL A 47 -5.16 -9.45 -6.25
C VAL A 47 -6.49 -8.98 -6.85
N LYS A 48 -7.56 -9.78 -6.71
CA LYS A 48 -8.89 -9.39 -7.18
C LYS A 48 -9.37 -8.09 -6.52
N THR A 49 -9.17 -7.97 -5.22
CA THR A 49 -9.52 -6.78 -4.44
C THR A 49 -8.75 -5.54 -4.90
N LEU A 50 -7.44 -5.64 -5.09
CA LEU A 50 -6.61 -4.52 -5.58
C LEU A 50 -7.03 -4.08 -7.00
N ARG A 51 -7.40 -5.02 -7.87
CA ARG A 51 -7.96 -4.71 -9.21
C ARG A 51 -9.32 -4.00 -9.12
N GLU A 52 -10.19 -4.42 -8.20
CA GLU A 52 -11.48 -3.77 -7.98
C GLU A 52 -11.31 -2.35 -7.43
N LEU A 53 -10.42 -2.15 -6.46
CA LEU A 53 -10.06 -0.83 -5.96
C LEU A 53 -9.53 0.05 -7.11
N GLY A 54 -8.68 -0.49 -7.97
CA GLY A 54 -8.15 0.22 -9.14
C GLY A 54 -9.23 0.71 -10.09
N ARG A 55 -10.13 -0.18 -10.51
CA ARG A 55 -11.25 0.15 -11.40
C ARG A 55 -12.15 1.26 -10.83
N ASN A 56 -12.34 1.26 -9.51
CA ASN A 56 -13.22 2.23 -8.85
C ASN A 56 -12.53 3.57 -8.55
N ASN A 57 -11.19 3.63 -8.58
CA ASN A 57 -10.42 4.80 -8.16
C ASN A 57 -9.37 5.23 -9.20
N ASN A 58 -9.55 4.92 -10.48
CA ASN A 58 -8.70 5.41 -11.58
C ASN A 58 -7.20 5.04 -11.45
N PHE A 59 -6.90 3.79 -11.08
CA PHE A 59 -5.57 3.18 -11.25
C PHE A 59 -5.71 1.75 -11.80
N ILE A 60 -4.64 1.22 -12.39
CA ILE A 60 -4.64 -0.13 -12.96
C ILE A 60 -3.68 -1.01 -12.16
N ALA A 61 -4.21 -2.05 -11.52
CA ALA A 61 -3.42 -3.08 -10.86
C ALA A 61 -3.14 -4.25 -11.81
N LEU A 62 -1.86 -4.47 -12.12
CA LEU A 62 -1.35 -5.61 -12.90
C LEU A 62 -0.62 -6.55 -11.95
N GLN A 63 -0.77 -7.86 -12.13
CA GLN A 63 -0.15 -8.85 -11.25
C GLN A 63 1.02 -9.51 -11.96
N THR A 64 2.07 -9.83 -11.21
CA THR A 64 3.10 -10.80 -11.62
C THR A 64 3.55 -11.69 -10.46
N GLU A 65 4.06 -12.87 -10.82
CA GLU A 65 4.82 -13.77 -9.94
C GLU A 65 6.25 -13.98 -10.45
N SER A 66 6.65 -13.30 -11.54
CA SER A 66 7.98 -13.42 -12.11
C SER A 66 8.94 -12.37 -11.55
N GLY A 67 10.10 -12.81 -11.08
CA GLY A 67 11.20 -11.89 -10.74
C GLY A 67 11.73 -11.15 -11.96
N ASP A 68 11.57 -11.71 -13.16
CA ASP A 68 12.05 -11.10 -14.41
C ASP A 68 11.41 -9.74 -14.71
N ASP A 69 10.24 -9.46 -14.11
CA ASP A 69 9.57 -8.17 -14.20
C ASP A 69 10.24 -7.06 -13.37
N PHE A 70 11.18 -7.42 -12.48
CA PHE A 70 12.00 -6.50 -11.69
C PHE A 70 13.25 -6.08 -12.48
N ASN A 71 13.00 -5.33 -13.55
CA ASN A 71 14.04 -4.71 -14.35
C ASN A 71 13.67 -3.24 -14.65
N ALA A 72 14.66 -2.42 -15.02
CA ALA A 72 14.46 -0.98 -15.24
C ALA A 72 13.44 -0.66 -16.35
N ASP A 73 13.35 -1.51 -17.39
CA ASP A 73 12.44 -1.26 -18.51
C ASP A 73 10.98 -1.49 -18.16
N ASN A 74 10.71 -2.42 -17.25
CA ASN A 74 9.36 -2.68 -16.77
C ASN A 74 8.99 -1.77 -15.59
N LEU A 75 9.85 -1.66 -14.56
CA LEU A 75 9.53 -0.94 -13.32
C LEU A 75 9.24 0.55 -13.54
N LYS A 76 9.88 1.20 -14.53
CA LYS A 76 9.65 2.62 -14.85
C LYS A 76 8.19 2.96 -15.25
N ASN A 77 7.38 1.96 -15.59
CA ASN A 77 6.00 2.17 -15.97
C ASN A 77 5.07 2.32 -14.76
N TYR A 78 5.47 1.83 -13.58
CA TYR A 78 4.64 1.74 -12.39
C TYR A 78 4.93 2.89 -11.42
N GLN A 79 3.89 3.38 -10.75
CA GLN A 79 4.02 4.39 -9.69
C GLN A 79 4.10 3.72 -8.31
N LEU A 80 3.56 2.50 -8.20
CA LEU A 80 3.55 1.70 -6.98
C LEU A 80 3.85 0.23 -7.30
N VAL A 81 4.71 -0.38 -6.50
CA VAL A 81 4.91 -1.82 -6.43
C VAL A 81 4.36 -2.33 -5.10
N VAL A 82 3.42 -3.26 -5.16
CA VAL A 82 2.80 -3.92 -4.00
C VAL A 82 3.40 -5.30 -3.85
N PHE A 83 3.95 -5.61 -2.68
CA PHE A 83 4.28 -6.99 -2.30
C PHE A 83 3.10 -7.54 -1.51
N LEU A 84 2.33 -8.42 -2.13
CA LEU A 84 1.16 -9.03 -1.53
C LEU A 84 1.48 -10.48 -1.16
N ASN A 85 1.69 -10.72 0.14
CA ASN A 85 1.97 -12.05 0.68
C ASN A 85 3.15 -12.77 0.00
N THR A 86 4.20 -12.03 -0.35
CA THR A 86 5.49 -12.61 -0.74
C THR A 86 6.11 -13.32 0.46
N THR A 87 6.94 -14.33 0.24
CA THR A 87 7.66 -15.02 1.33
C THR A 87 9.03 -15.49 0.87
N MET A 88 10.00 -15.45 1.79
CA MET A 88 11.40 -15.84 1.60
C MET A 88 12.13 -14.99 0.55
N ASP A 89 13.16 -15.56 -0.09
CA ASP A 89 14.01 -14.93 -1.10
C ASP A 89 13.34 -15.04 -2.48
N VAL A 90 12.90 -13.92 -3.04
CA VAL A 90 12.04 -13.84 -4.23
C VAL A 90 12.70 -13.09 -5.39
N LEU A 91 13.73 -12.28 -5.13
CA LEU A 91 14.48 -11.52 -6.12
C LEU A 91 15.98 -11.82 -6.06
N ASP A 92 16.60 -12.07 -7.21
CA ASP A 92 18.06 -12.18 -7.30
C ASP A 92 18.77 -10.81 -7.20
N ASP A 93 20.10 -10.81 -7.09
CA ASP A 93 20.90 -9.59 -6.93
C ASP A 93 20.65 -8.53 -8.04
N ASP A 94 20.38 -8.94 -9.28
CA ASP A 94 20.14 -8.03 -10.40
C ASP A 94 18.76 -7.37 -10.25
N GLN A 95 17.76 -8.16 -9.88
CA GLN A 95 16.39 -7.73 -9.61
C GLN A 95 16.31 -6.84 -8.37
N GLN A 96 17.04 -7.18 -7.30
CA GLN A 96 17.18 -6.36 -6.11
C GLN A 96 17.73 -4.97 -6.45
N ARG A 97 18.84 -4.90 -7.20
CA ARG A 97 19.41 -3.62 -7.65
C ARG A 97 18.46 -2.81 -8.53
N ALA A 98 17.69 -3.47 -9.40
CA ALA A 98 16.66 -2.81 -10.19
C ALA A 98 15.57 -2.19 -9.29
N PHE A 99 15.15 -2.91 -8.25
CA PHE A 99 14.17 -2.42 -7.30
C PHE A 99 14.68 -1.27 -6.42
N GLU A 100 15.94 -1.32 -5.97
CA GLU A 100 16.55 -0.18 -5.27
C GLU A 100 16.51 1.09 -6.14
N ASN A 101 16.92 0.96 -7.41
CA ASN A 101 16.93 2.09 -8.34
C ASN A 101 15.53 2.63 -8.62
N TYR A 102 14.51 1.76 -8.65
CA TYR A 102 13.11 2.16 -8.77
C TYR A 102 12.69 3.03 -7.58
N ILE A 103 12.96 2.61 -6.34
CA ILE A 103 12.66 3.41 -5.14
C ILE A 103 13.46 4.72 -5.12
N LYS A 104 14.76 4.67 -5.43
CA LYS A 104 15.65 5.84 -5.57
C LYS A 104 15.19 6.86 -6.61
N SER A 105 14.40 6.42 -7.58
CA SER A 105 13.83 7.28 -8.62
C SER A 105 12.44 7.82 -8.26
N GLY A 106 11.98 7.64 -7.01
CA GLY A 106 10.68 8.11 -6.54
C GLY A 106 9.54 7.10 -6.68
N GLY A 107 9.85 5.85 -7.02
CA GLY A 107 8.87 4.75 -6.99
C GLY A 107 8.38 4.48 -5.57
N SER A 108 7.12 4.06 -5.43
CA SER A 108 6.54 3.72 -4.13
C SER A 108 6.43 2.21 -3.91
N PHE A 109 6.40 1.82 -2.63
CA PHE A 109 6.28 0.46 -2.15
C PHE A 109 5.11 0.32 -1.15
N LEU A 110 4.34 -0.77 -1.29
CA LEU A 110 3.35 -1.22 -0.32
C LEU A 110 3.56 -2.70 0.01
N GLY A 111 3.96 -3.00 1.24
CA GLY A 111 4.00 -4.36 1.77
C GLY A 111 2.68 -4.74 2.46
N ILE A 112 2.15 -5.91 2.14
CA ILE A 112 0.93 -6.45 2.76
C ILE A 112 1.27 -7.79 3.42
N HIS A 113 0.98 -7.88 4.71
CA HIS A 113 1.14 -9.05 5.58
C HIS A 113 2.49 -9.74 5.43
N ALA A 114 2.59 -10.82 4.65
CA ALA A 114 3.81 -11.60 4.55
C ALA A 114 4.96 -10.93 3.79
N ALA A 115 4.76 -9.73 3.24
CA ALA A 115 5.86 -8.90 2.78
C ALA A 115 6.97 -8.70 3.83
N ALA A 116 6.65 -8.74 5.14
CA ALA A 116 7.68 -8.72 6.20
C ALA A 116 8.45 -10.05 6.37
N ASP A 117 7.93 -11.16 5.85
CA ASP A 117 8.55 -12.49 5.78
C ASP A 117 9.32 -12.68 4.46
N THR A 118 9.93 -11.63 3.93
CA THR A 118 10.56 -11.62 2.59
C THR A 118 11.96 -11.01 2.65
N GLU A 119 12.92 -11.49 1.83
CA GLU A 119 14.25 -10.90 1.62
C GLU A 119 15.08 -10.65 2.91
N TYR A 120 15.20 -11.68 3.78
CA TYR A 120 15.92 -11.59 5.05
C TYR A 120 17.41 -11.26 4.93
N GLU A 121 18.07 -11.72 3.87
CA GLU A 121 19.52 -11.53 3.64
C GLU A 121 19.84 -10.22 2.89
N TRP A 122 18.82 -9.38 2.65
CA TRP A 122 18.96 -8.09 1.99
C TRP A 122 18.57 -6.94 2.94
N PRO A 123 19.50 -6.45 3.79
CA PRO A 123 19.20 -5.46 4.82
C PRO A 123 18.60 -4.15 4.32
N TRP A 124 18.80 -3.82 3.04
CA TRP A 124 18.14 -2.66 2.42
C TRP A 124 16.62 -2.86 2.36
N TYR A 125 16.16 -4.05 1.99
CA TYR A 125 14.73 -4.38 2.01
C TYR A 125 14.15 -4.32 3.42
N GLY A 126 14.87 -4.85 4.42
CA GLY A 126 14.45 -4.75 5.83
C GLY A 126 14.16 -3.31 6.27
N LYS A 127 14.97 -2.36 5.80
CA LYS A 127 14.73 -0.93 6.06
C LYS A 127 13.55 -0.38 5.27
N LEU A 128 13.36 -0.80 4.01
CA LEU A 128 12.22 -0.43 3.17
C LEU A 128 10.89 -0.91 3.75
N VAL A 129 10.78 -2.21 4.06
CA VAL A 129 9.56 -2.78 4.66
C VAL A 129 9.37 -2.29 6.09
N GLY A 130 10.46 -1.95 6.79
CA GLY A 130 10.45 -1.32 8.11
C GLY A 130 10.53 -2.29 9.29
N GLY A 131 10.53 -3.59 9.04
CA GLY A 131 10.71 -4.65 10.04
C GLY A 131 10.49 -6.03 9.45
N TYR A 132 11.19 -7.03 9.98
CA TYR A 132 11.07 -8.40 9.53
C TYR A 132 10.11 -9.21 10.41
N PHE A 133 9.49 -10.23 9.83
CA PHE A 133 8.72 -11.22 10.54
C PHE A 133 9.56 -11.94 11.62
N ASN A 134 8.94 -12.20 12.77
CA ASN A 134 9.54 -12.86 13.93
C ASN A 134 8.64 -13.93 14.58
N GLY A 135 7.57 -14.34 13.90
CA GLY A 135 6.62 -15.33 14.40
C GLY A 135 5.18 -14.83 14.43
N HIS A 136 4.25 -15.70 14.77
CA HIS A 136 2.82 -15.40 14.89
C HIS A 136 2.17 -16.41 15.88
N PRO A 137 0.92 -16.21 16.33
CA PRO A 137 0.21 -17.18 17.14
C PRO A 137 0.18 -18.58 16.51
N ASN A 138 0.28 -19.62 17.33
CA ASN A 138 0.13 -21.01 16.91
C ASN A 138 -1.36 -21.42 16.86
N ASN A 139 -1.63 -22.65 16.42
CA ASN A 139 -2.97 -23.19 16.14
C ASN A 139 -4.04 -22.89 17.23
N PRO A 140 -5.16 -22.21 16.89
CA PRO A 140 -5.41 -21.53 15.61
C PRO A 140 -4.56 -20.26 15.45
N ASN A 141 -3.88 -20.12 14.31
CA ASN A 141 -3.02 -18.96 14.01
C ASN A 141 -3.82 -17.65 13.86
N VAL A 142 -5.03 -17.73 13.31
CA VAL A 142 -5.95 -16.60 13.19
C VAL A 142 -6.58 -16.29 14.55
N ARG A 143 -6.44 -15.04 15.01
CA ARG A 143 -6.98 -14.56 16.28
C ARG A 143 -7.79 -13.29 16.07
N LYS A 144 -8.85 -13.13 16.85
CA LYS A 144 -9.52 -11.84 17.00
C LYS A 144 -8.67 -10.97 17.93
N ALA A 145 -8.37 -9.75 17.53
CA ALA A 145 -7.60 -8.79 18.32
C ALA A 145 -8.16 -7.37 18.15
N THR A 146 -7.79 -6.50 19.09
CA THR A 146 -8.04 -5.05 19.02
C THR A 146 -6.82 -4.38 18.41
N ILE A 147 -7.05 -3.53 17.42
CA ILE A 147 -6.05 -2.62 16.86
C ILE A 147 -6.34 -1.23 17.38
N GLU A 148 -5.34 -0.58 17.99
CA GLU A 148 -5.39 0.80 18.41
C GLU A 148 -4.93 1.71 17.26
N VAL A 149 -5.78 2.66 16.87
CA VAL A 149 -5.46 3.63 15.80
C VAL A 149 -4.82 4.87 16.43
N LEU A 150 -3.52 5.05 16.18
CA LEU A 150 -2.70 6.08 16.82
C LEU A 150 -2.73 7.41 16.04
N ASP A 151 -2.80 7.33 14.71
CA ASP A 151 -2.85 8.48 13.82
C ASP A 151 -4.03 8.35 12.87
N LYS A 152 -4.93 9.33 12.90
CA LYS A 152 -6.14 9.41 12.05
C LYS A 152 -6.05 10.52 11.00
N SER A 153 -4.89 11.14 10.86
CA SER A 153 -4.63 12.12 9.80
C SER A 153 -4.25 11.45 8.47
N HIS A 154 -3.72 10.23 8.52
CA HIS A 154 -3.35 9.47 7.33
C HIS A 154 -4.59 8.90 6.62
N PRO A 155 -4.67 8.94 5.27
CA PRO A 155 -5.84 8.48 4.52
C PRO A 155 -6.20 7.01 4.73
N SER A 156 -5.23 6.15 5.08
CA SER A 156 -5.48 4.73 5.38
C SER A 156 -6.17 4.50 6.74
N THR A 157 -6.19 5.48 7.64
CA THR A 157 -6.72 5.33 9.00
C THR A 157 -7.76 6.37 9.38
N ALA A 158 -7.92 7.43 8.60
CA ALA A 158 -8.85 8.53 8.87
C ALA A 158 -10.31 8.11 9.07
N HIS A 159 -10.74 7.03 8.40
CA HIS A 159 -12.10 6.50 8.49
C HIS A 159 -12.29 5.47 9.61
N LEU A 160 -11.20 4.94 10.18
CA LEU A 160 -11.26 3.87 11.17
C LEU A 160 -11.74 4.40 12.54
N PRO A 161 -12.39 3.57 13.38
CA PRO A 161 -12.60 3.88 14.79
C PRO A 161 -11.27 3.94 15.55
N ASP A 162 -11.27 4.51 16.76
CA ASP A 162 -10.05 4.57 17.59
C ASP A 162 -9.57 3.17 18.01
N GLN A 163 -10.51 2.24 18.17
CA GLN A 163 -10.24 0.82 18.36
C GLN A 163 -10.95 0.03 17.26
N TRP A 164 -10.16 -0.68 16.46
CA TRP A 164 -10.64 -1.51 15.37
C TRP A 164 -10.43 -2.99 15.70
N VAL A 165 -11.54 -3.66 15.99
CA VAL A 165 -11.51 -5.08 16.39
C VAL A 165 -11.77 -5.96 15.18
N ARG A 166 -10.82 -6.82 14.83
CA ARG A 166 -10.90 -7.70 13.65
C ARG A 166 -10.15 -9.02 13.88
N SER A 167 -10.26 -9.95 12.94
CA SER A 167 -9.60 -11.26 12.99
C SER A 167 -8.65 -11.44 11.81
N ASP A 168 -7.41 -11.83 12.08
CA ASP A 168 -6.38 -12.12 11.09
C ASP A 168 -5.28 -12.99 11.73
N GLU A 169 -4.24 -13.37 10.97
CA GLU A 169 -2.99 -13.87 11.55
C GLU A 169 -2.07 -12.69 11.88
N TRP A 170 -1.68 -12.55 13.14
CA TRP A 170 -0.92 -11.40 13.62
C TRP A 170 0.57 -11.70 13.69
N TYR A 171 1.37 -10.97 12.92
CA TYR A 171 2.83 -11.11 12.91
C TYR A 171 3.46 -10.35 14.06
N ASN A 172 4.41 -11.00 14.70
CA ASN A 172 5.43 -10.37 15.52
C ASN A 172 6.57 -9.90 14.63
N TYR A 173 7.24 -8.82 15.03
CA TYR A 173 8.29 -8.19 14.24
C TYR A 173 9.61 -8.10 14.98
N LYS A 174 10.72 -8.19 14.24
CA LYS A 174 12.09 -7.92 14.69
C LYS A 174 12.72 -6.85 13.81
N GLU A 175 13.78 -6.22 14.32
CA GLU A 175 14.56 -5.22 13.57
C GLU A 175 13.71 -4.05 13.05
N LEU A 176 12.71 -3.65 13.85
CA LEU A 176 11.84 -2.52 13.55
C LEU A 176 12.64 -1.24 13.34
N ASN A 177 12.40 -0.54 12.23
CA ASN A 177 12.99 0.75 11.93
C ASN A 177 12.45 1.81 12.92
N PRO A 178 13.29 2.41 13.78
CA PRO A 178 12.82 3.34 14.81
C PRO A 178 12.31 4.68 14.24
N ASN A 179 12.55 4.96 12.95
CA ASN A 179 12.16 6.20 12.30
C ASN A 179 10.88 6.08 11.46
N MET A 180 10.14 4.97 11.57
CA MET A 180 8.85 4.81 10.90
C MET A 180 7.76 5.64 11.59
N ASN A 181 6.77 6.07 10.82
CA ASN A 181 5.54 6.66 11.37
C ASN A 181 4.54 5.53 11.60
N VAL A 182 4.33 5.16 12.86
CA VAL A 182 3.38 4.11 13.24
C VAL A 182 1.96 4.68 13.20
N LEU A 183 1.08 4.01 12.45
CA LEU A 183 -0.32 4.39 12.29
C LEU A 183 -1.23 3.65 13.26
N MET A 184 -0.90 2.39 13.52
CA MET A 184 -1.70 1.49 14.35
C MET A 184 -0.82 0.54 15.14
N ASN A 185 -1.22 0.27 16.38
CA ASN A 185 -0.65 -0.80 17.21
C ASN A 185 -1.66 -1.93 17.40
N LEU A 186 -1.16 -3.15 17.55
CA LEU A 186 -1.94 -4.30 17.96
C LEU A 186 -1.92 -4.39 19.49
N ASP A 187 -3.09 -4.52 20.12
CA ASP A 187 -3.21 -4.69 21.56
C ASP A 187 -2.94 -6.16 21.94
N GLU A 188 -1.76 -6.44 22.49
CA GLU A 188 -1.36 -7.78 22.92
C GLU A 188 -2.17 -8.33 24.11
N ASP A 189 -2.90 -7.50 24.87
CA ASP A 189 -3.81 -8.00 25.91
C ASP A 189 -5.13 -8.56 25.34
N SER A 190 -5.43 -8.24 24.08
CA SER A 190 -6.67 -8.66 23.40
C SER A 190 -6.58 -10.05 22.74
N TYR A 191 -5.38 -10.63 22.61
CA TYR A 191 -5.15 -11.93 21.97
C TYR A 191 -3.91 -12.65 22.52
N GLU A 192 -3.75 -13.94 22.22
CA GLU A 192 -2.56 -14.70 22.63
C GLU A 192 -1.53 -14.79 21.49
N GLY A 193 -0.24 -14.64 21.83
CA GLY A 193 0.89 -14.90 20.91
C GLY A 193 1.68 -13.67 20.47
N GLY A 194 1.33 -12.48 20.96
CA GLY A 194 2.15 -11.27 20.84
C GLY A 194 3.48 -11.38 21.60
N THR A 195 4.52 -10.76 21.05
CA THR A 195 5.89 -10.75 21.62
C THR A 195 6.63 -9.42 21.41
N ASN A 196 5.96 -8.42 20.82
CA ASN A 196 6.49 -7.08 20.65
C ASN A 196 6.26 -6.20 21.90
N GLY A 197 5.34 -6.60 22.79
CA GLY A 197 5.00 -5.91 24.04
C GLY A 197 4.11 -4.69 23.81
N ASP A 198 4.20 -3.70 24.71
CA ASP A 198 3.36 -2.47 24.70
C ASP A 198 3.42 -1.69 23.37
N ASN A 199 4.43 -1.93 22.54
CA ASN A 199 4.62 -1.31 21.23
C ASN A 199 4.68 -2.37 20.14
N HIS A 200 3.51 -2.88 19.75
CA HIS A 200 3.34 -3.80 18.63
C HIS A 200 2.80 -3.05 17.39
N PRO A 201 3.64 -2.41 16.57
CA PRO A 201 3.18 -1.75 15.35
C PRO A 201 2.60 -2.77 14.37
N ILE A 202 1.45 -2.46 13.76
CA ILE A 202 0.78 -3.33 12.78
C ILE A 202 0.46 -2.62 11.46
N ALA A 203 0.65 -1.30 11.40
CA ALA A 203 0.73 -0.56 10.14
C ALA A 203 1.60 0.69 10.32
N TRP A 204 2.42 0.99 9.32
CA TRP A 204 3.34 2.12 9.36
C TRP A 204 3.72 2.60 7.97
N TYR A 205 4.28 3.80 7.91
CA TYR A 205 4.82 4.36 6.68
C TYR A 205 6.07 5.20 6.96
N HIS A 206 6.88 5.39 5.92
CA HIS A 206 7.98 6.35 5.92
C HIS A 206 8.41 6.68 4.49
N GLU A 207 9.12 7.80 4.33
CA GLU A 207 9.90 8.06 3.12
C GLU A 207 11.23 7.29 3.24
N PHE A 208 11.61 6.56 2.20
CA PHE A 208 12.78 5.70 2.19
C PHE A 208 13.55 5.81 0.87
N ASP A 209 14.82 6.18 0.97
CA ASP A 209 15.80 6.17 -0.13
C ASP A 209 15.32 6.86 -1.41
N GLY A 210 14.46 7.89 -1.29
CA GLY A 210 13.93 8.68 -2.42
C GLY A 210 12.47 8.41 -2.77
N GLY A 211 11.89 7.32 -2.28
CA GLY A 211 10.49 6.95 -2.52
C GLY A 211 9.68 6.79 -1.23
N ARG A 212 8.43 6.36 -1.38
CA ARG A 212 7.51 6.10 -0.27
C ARG A 212 7.42 4.62 0.04
N ALA A 213 7.38 4.29 1.32
CA ALA A 213 7.17 2.93 1.81
C ALA A 213 6.03 2.88 2.81
N TYR A 214 5.08 1.98 2.56
CA TYR A 214 3.97 1.68 3.45
C TYR A 214 3.93 0.18 3.75
N TYR A 215 3.56 -0.19 4.97
CA TYR A 215 3.31 -1.58 5.35
C TYR A 215 2.04 -1.72 6.19
N THR A 216 1.30 -2.81 5.98
CA THR A 216 0.21 -3.27 6.86
C THR A 216 0.35 -4.76 7.15
N GLY A 217 0.19 -5.14 8.42
CA GLY A 217 0.31 -6.52 8.89
C GLY A 217 -0.92 -7.39 8.63
N GLY A 218 -2.05 -6.78 8.23
CA GLY A 218 -3.26 -7.52 7.85
C GLY A 218 -3.22 -8.06 6.43
N GLY A 219 -4.04 -9.07 6.12
CA GLY A 219 -4.16 -9.66 4.79
C GLY A 219 -3.80 -11.15 4.71
N HIS A 220 -3.75 -11.88 5.82
CA HIS A 220 -3.56 -13.33 5.80
C HIS A 220 -4.79 -14.03 5.24
N THR A 221 -5.97 -13.63 5.69
CA THR A 221 -7.24 -14.32 5.44
C THR A 221 -7.98 -13.79 4.22
N ASP A 222 -8.83 -14.63 3.63
CA ASP A 222 -9.77 -14.19 2.59
C ASP A 222 -10.79 -13.17 3.15
N GLU A 223 -11.20 -13.33 4.40
CA GLU A 223 -12.15 -12.47 5.09
C GLU A 223 -11.63 -11.05 5.25
N SER A 224 -10.31 -10.87 5.41
CA SER A 224 -9.70 -9.54 5.42
C SER A 224 -10.05 -8.75 4.17
N PHE A 225 -9.98 -9.40 3.00
CA PHE A 225 -10.28 -8.76 1.73
C PHE A 225 -11.78 -8.54 1.46
N ASP A 226 -12.67 -9.16 2.24
CA ASP A 226 -14.10 -8.85 2.22
C ASP A 226 -14.47 -7.68 3.15
N GLU A 227 -13.66 -7.45 4.19
CA GLU A 227 -13.93 -6.45 5.21
C GLU A 227 -13.89 -5.02 4.62
N PRO A 228 -15.00 -4.25 4.69
CA PRO A 228 -15.05 -2.92 4.09
C PRO A 228 -13.99 -1.96 4.64
N GLU A 229 -13.70 -2.04 5.94
CA GLU A 229 -12.76 -1.15 6.62
C GLU A 229 -11.30 -1.46 6.24
N PHE A 230 -10.94 -2.75 6.08
CA PHE A 230 -9.62 -3.14 5.57
C PHE A 230 -9.46 -2.78 4.09
N ARG A 231 -10.49 -2.94 3.27
CA ARG A 231 -10.46 -2.50 1.86
C ARG A 231 -10.24 -0.99 1.73
N LYS A 232 -10.89 -0.18 2.57
CA LYS A 232 -10.65 1.27 2.65
C LYS A 232 -9.26 1.61 3.19
N HIS A 233 -8.76 0.84 4.16
CA HIS A 233 -7.39 0.96 4.67
C HIS A 233 -6.35 0.75 3.55
N LEU A 234 -6.49 -0.32 2.78
CA LEU A 234 -5.66 -0.58 1.60
C LEU A 234 -5.76 0.53 0.57
N LEU A 235 -6.97 1.01 0.28
CA LEU A 235 -7.16 2.12 -0.65
C LEU A 235 -6.40 3.36 -0.16
N GLY A 236 -6.59 3.80 1.07
CA GLY A 236 -5.90 4.98 1.59
C GLY A 236 -4.37 4.84 1.60
N ALA A 237 -3.85 3.63 1.82
CA ALA A 237 -2.41 3.35 1.68
C ALA A 237 -1.92 3.50 0.24
N ILE A 238 -2.70 2.99 -0.73
CA ILE A 238 -2.41 3.11 -2.17
C ILE A 238 -2.48 4.57 -2.62
N GLU A 239 -3.53 5.31 -2.24
CA GLU A 239 -3.68 6.75 -2.57
C GLU A 239 -2.46 7.54 -2.06
N TRP A 240 -2.05 7.30 -0.82
CA TRP A 240 -0.87 7.96 -0.24
C TRP A 240 0.42 7.63 -1.00
N CYS A 241 0.64 6.35 -1.35
CA CYS A 241 1.78 5.94 -2.17
C CYS A 241 1.76 6.63 -3.54
N LEU A 242 0.60 6.68 -4.21
CA LEU A 242 0.42 7.32 -5.51
C LEU A 242 0.50 8.86 -5.44
N GLY A 243 0.41 9.45 -4.25
CA GLY A 243 0.54 10.90 -4.03
C GLY A 243 -0.66 11.70 -4.47
N ARG A 244 -1.86 11.19 -4.20
CA ARG A 244 -3.14 11.76 -4.63
C ARG A 244 -4.17 11.76 -3.51
#